data_AF-A0AAP3NMX7-F1
#
_entry.id   AF-A0AAP3NMX7-F1
#
_cell.length_a   1.000
_cell.length_b   1.000
_cell.length_c   1.000
_cell.angle_alpha   90.00
_cell.angle_beta   90.00
_cell.angle_gamma   90.00
#
_symmetry.space_group_name_H-M   'P 1'
#
loop_
_entity.id
_entity.type
_entity.pdbx_description
1 polymer ?
#
loop_
_entity_poly.entity_id
_entity_poly.type
_entity_poly.pdbx_seq_one_letter_code
_entity_poly.pdbx_strand_id
1 'polypeptide(L)'
;MKAIADLQMRVEEISDELDEIRESFSEEESETYLDSEKENAFDKKAITAGAKAKKDEVEAETKEKLKKIVKLWEEQKNKNKQIKEAKQALIDKTVEAIENLSDEEISLFLHKKWIDHIIKGIDETLAEVLSTFENKVRALSKKYAISYKQLNEDLEKSQKGLSGLIGELTGDEFTILGLNELINGGKE
;
A
#
# COMPACT_ATOMS: atom_id res chain seq x y z
N MET A 1 -21.30 -0.09 -14.71
CA MET A 1 -20.39 -0.18 -13.55
C MET A 1 -21.15 -0.24 -12.23
N LYS A 2 -22.03 0.74 -11.91
CA LYS A 2 -22.85 0.72 -10.68
C LYS A 2 -23.60 -0.60 -10.45
N ALA A 3 -24.28 -1.14 -11.46
CA ALA A 3 -25.00 -2.41 -11.31
C ALA A 3 -24.12 -3.64 -10.98
N ILE A 4 -22.87 -3.70 -11.47
CA ILE A 4 -21.94 -4.80 -11.11
C ILE A 4 -21.45 -4.59 -9.67
N ALA A 5 -21.16 -3.35 -9.28
CA ALA A 5 -20.78 -3.00 -7.91
C ALA A 5 -21.89 -3.33 -6.91
N ASP A 6 -23.15 -3.00 -7.22
CA ASP A 6 -24.31 -3.31 -6.37
C ASP A 6 -24.48 -4.83 -6.18
N LEU A 7 -24.25 -5.63 -7.24
CA LEU A 7 -24.27 -7.09 -7.15
C LEU A 7 -23.11 -7.63 -6.31
N GLN A 8 -21.92 -7.04 -6.40
CA GLN A 8 -20.76 -7.42 -5.58
C GLN A 8 -20.99 -7.09 -4.11
N MET A 9 -21.53 -5.90 -3.83
CA MET A 9 -21.89 -5.48 -2.49
C MET A 9 -22.91 -6.44 -1.87
N ARG A 10 -23.94 -6.87 -2.62
CA ARG A 10 -24.88 -7.89 -2.11
C ARG A 10 -24.21 -9.23 -1.82
N VAL A 11 -23.20 -9.63 -2.60
CA VAL A 11 -22.45 -10.88 -2.33
C VAL A 11 -21.62 -10.76 -1.05
N GLU A 12 -21.08 -9.58 -0.75
CA GLU A 12 -20.37 -9.27 0.48
C GLU A 12 -21.33 -9.27 1.68
N GLU A 13 -22.47 -8.57 1.58
CA GLU A 13 -23.54 -8.61 2.60
C GLU A 13 -24.02 -10.03 2.90
N ILE A 14 -24.17 -10.88 1.88
CA ILE A 14 -24.52 -12.30 2.10
C ILE A 14 -23.42 -13.04 2.85
N SER A 15 -22.15 -12.70 2.64
CA SER A 15 -21.04 -13.28 3.40
C SER A 15 -21.12 -12.90 4.87
N ASP A 16 -21.39 -11.62 5.15
CA ASP A 16 -21.56 -11.12 6.52
C ASP A 16 -22.77 -11.77 7.19
N GLU A 17 -23.92 -11.86 6.51
CA GLU A 17 -25.11 -12.56 7.00
C GLU A 17 -24.84 -14.04 7.31
N LEU A 18 -23.98 -14.71 6.52
CA LEU A 18 -23.58 -16.09 6.76
C LEU A 18 -22.67 -16.20 7.98
N ASP A 19 -21.73 -15.28 8.16
CA ASP A 19 -20.85 -15.25 9.33
C ASP A 19 -21.62 -14.95 10.62
N GLU A 20 -22.58 -14.03 10.60
CA GLU A 20 -23.49 -13.78 11.73
C GLU A 20 -24.27 -15.05 12.12
N ILE A 21 -24.79 -15.79 11.14
CA ILE A 21 -25.48 -17.05 11.42
C ILE A 21 -24.51 -18.07 12.04
N ARG A 22 -23.28 -18.15 11.51
CA ARG A 22 -22.23 -19.06 12.04
C ARG A 22 -21.91 -18.76 13.50
N GLU A 23 -21.77 -17.49 13.86
CA GLU A 23 -21.49 -17.06 15.23
C GLU A 23 -22.66 -17.28 16.19
N SER A 24 -23.89 -17.34 15.65
CA SER A 24 -25.11 -17.64 16.42
C SER A 24 -25.37 -19.13 16.63
N PHE A 25 -24.49 -20.03 16.17
CA PHE A 25 -24.64 -21.46 16.36
C PHE A 25 -24.38 -21.86 17.81
N SER A 26 -25.18 -22.78 18.35
CA SER A 26 -24.88 -23.45 19.62
C SER A 26 -23.67 -24.39 19.46
N GLU A 27 -23.15 -24.90 20.58
CA GLU A 27 -22.04 -25.85 20.58
C GLU A 27 -22.42 -27.15 19.83
N GLU A 28 -23.63 -27.67 20.04
CA GLU A 28 -24.17 -28.84 19.32
C GLU A 28 -24.36 -28.58 17.82
N GLU A 29 -24.83 -27.37 17.44
CA GLU A 29 -24.95 -26.96 16.03
C GLU A 29 -23.57 -26.84 15.36
N SER A 30 -22.58 -26.33 16.10
CA SER A 30 -21.22 -26.16 15.60
C SER A 30 -20.54 -27.49 15.32
N GLU A 31 -20.66 -28.47 16.22
CA GLU A 31 -20.09 -29.81 16.03
C GLU A 31 -20.71 -30.56 14.84
N THR A 32 -21.99 -30.33 14.56
CA THR A 32 -22.73 -31.06 13.52
C THR A 32 -22.69 -30.41 12.14
N TYR A 33 -22.62 -29.08 12.07
CA TYR A 33 -22.77 -28.34 10.82
C TYR A 33 -21.52 -27.56 10.39
N LEU A 34 -20.47 -27.49 11.22
CA LEU A 34 -19.19 -26.87 10.88
C LEU A 34 -18.07 -27.91 10.82
N ASP A 35 -17.12 -27.67 9.92
CA ASP A 35 -15.93 -28.50 9.71
C ASP A 35 -14.77 -27.93 10.54
N SER A 36 -14.49 -28.54 11.69
CA SER A 36 -13.44 -28.12 12.61
C SER A 36 -12.03 -28.28 12.03
N GLU A 37 -11.85 -29.16 11.04
CA GLU A 37 -10.58 -29.31 10.31
C GLU A 37 -10.37 -28.19 9.28
N LYS A 38 -11.42 -27.42 8.96
CA LYS A 38 -11.40 -26.30 8.00
C LYS A 38 -11.83 -24.98 8.64
N GLU A 39 -11.23 -24.62 9.77
CA GLU A 39 -11.47 -23.33 10.43
C GLU A 39 -12.98 -23.06 10.68
N ASN A 40 -13.73 -24.09 11.05
CA ASN A 40 -15.18 -24.03 11.25
C ASN A 40 -15.96 -23.58 10.00
N ALA A 41 -15.47 -23.94 8.80
CA ALA A 41 -16.23 -23.73 7.57
C ALA A 41 -17.53 -24.52 7.58
N PHE A 42 -18.59 -23.96 7.01
CA PHE A 42 -19.88 -24.65 6.87
C PHE A 42 -19.76 -25.99 6.12
N ASP A 43 -20.20 -27.09 6.74
CA ASP A 43 -20.36 -28.37 6.05
C ASP A 43 -21.63 -28.31 5.17
N LYS A 44 -21.39 -28.02 3.89
CA LYS A 44 -22.44 -27.95 2.87
C LYS A 44 -23.32 -29.20 2.78
N LYS A 45 -22.78 -30.39 3.03
CA LYS A 45 -23.58 -31.63 2.98
C LYS A 45 -24.47 -31.75 4.21
N ALA A 46 -23.90 -31.55 5.41
CA ALA A 46 -24.66 -31.61 6.65
C ALA A 46 -25.77 -30.56 6.69
N ILE A 47 -25.49 -29.32 6.30
CA ILE A 47 -26.45 -28.21 6.31
C ILE A 47 -27.58 -28.43 5.31
N THR A 48 -27.27 -28.90 4.10
CA THR A 48 -28.31 -29.18 3.10
C THR A 48 -29.16 -30.39 3.46
N ALA A 49 -28.61 -31.37 4.17
CA ALA A 49 -29.35 -32.50 4.73
C ALA A 49 -30.25 -32.06 5.90
N GLY A 50 -29.70 -31.33 6.88
CA GLY A 50 -30.46 -30.83 8.04
C GLY A 50 -31.58 -29.87 7.66
N ALA A 51 -31.38 -29.02 6.65
CA ALA A 51 -32.44 -28.15 6.12
C ALA A 51 -33.64 -28.94 5.53
N LYS A 52 -33.41 -30.18 5.07
CA LYS A 52 -34.40 -31.09 4.46
C LYS A 52 -34.93 -32.17 5.39
N ALA A 53 -34.32 -32.35 6.57
CA ALA A 53 -34.71 -33.35 7.57
C ALA A 53 -36.18 -33.20 8.01
N LYS A 54 -36.78 -34.19 8.66
CA LYS A 54 -38.16 -34.06 9.19
C LYS A 54 -38.21 -33.11 10.39
N LYS A 55 -39.42 -32.72 10.84
CA LYS A 55 -39.57 -31.75 11.94
C LYS A 55 -39.16 -32.31 13.30
N ASP A 56 -39.07 -33.63 13.42
CA ASP A 56 -38.77 -34.35 14.66
C ASP A 56 -37.29 -34.74 14.79
N GLU A 57 -36.48 -34.50 13.74
CA GLU A 57 -35.06 -34.91 13.66
C GLU A 57 -34.08 -33.76 13.96
N VAL A 58 -34.53 -32.51 13.78
CA VAL A 58 -33.73 -31.30 14.00
C VAL A 58 -34.64 -30.28 14.65
N GLU A 59 -34.14 -29.59 15.68
CA GLU A 59 -34.87 -28.53 16.36
C GLU A 59 -35.40 -27.50 15.36
N ALA A 60 -36.60 -26.98 15.61
CA ALA A 60 -37.26 -26.08 14.69
C ALA A 60 -36.45 -24.80 14.42
N GLU A 61 -35.76 -24.30 15.45
CA GLU A 61 -34.91 -23.10 15.36
C GLU A 61 -33.66 -23.35 14.49
N THR A 62 -32.91 -24.41 14.78
CA THR A 62 -31.76 -24.86 13.97
C THR A 62 -32.16 -25.06 12.51
N LYS A 63 -33.30 -25.72 12.26
CA LYS A 63 -33.79 -25.97 10.91
C LYS A 63 -34.08 -24.69 10.13
N GLU A 64 -34.59 -23.65 10.76
CA GLU A 64 -34.81 -22.35 10.11
C GLU A 64 -33.47 -21.65 9.80
N LYS A 65 -32.47 -21.71 10.70
CA LYS A 65 -31.10 -21.23 10.42
C LYS A 65 -30.50 -21.94 9.19
N LEU A 66 -30.58 -23.28 9.13
CA LEU A 66 -30.07 -24.08 8.02
C LEU A 66 -30.77 -23.74 6.69
N LYS A 67 -32.10 -23.55 6.70
CA LYS A 67 -32.83 -23.09 5.50
C LYS A 67 -32.41 -21.70 5.06
N LYS A 68 -32.14 -20.78 6.00
CA LYS A 68 -31.64 -19.44 5.69
C LYS A 68 -30.27 -19.52 5.00
N ILE A 69 -29.35 -20.33 5.53
CA ILE A 69 -28.03 -20.56 4.91
C ILE A 69 -28.17 -21.11 3.47
N VAL A 70 -29.03 -22.12 3.27
CA VAL A 70 -29.24 -22.70 1.93
C VAL A 70 -29.81 -21.68 0.95
N LYS A 71 -30.74 -20.82 1.39
CA LYS A 71 -31.27 -19.73 0.55
C LYS A 71 -30.19 -18.72 0.20
N LEU A 72 -29.39 -18.30 1.19
CA LEU A 72 -28.28 -17.36 1.00
C LEU A 72 -27.25 -17.90 0.01
N TRP A 73 -26.90 -19.20 0.08
CA TRP A 73 -26.01 -19.82 -0.90
C TRP A 73 -26.56 -19.82 -2.33
N GLU A 74 -27.85 -20.10 -2.52
CA GLU A 74 -28.44 -20.06 -3.85
C GLU A 74 -28.54 -18.63 -4.39
N GLU A 75 -28.86 -17.66 -3.53
CA GLU A 75 -28.79 -16.24 -3.88
C GLU A 75 -27.37 -15.84 -4.29
N GLN A 76 -26.36 -16.13 -3.46
CA GLN A 76 -24.95 -15.82 -3.73
C GLN A 76 -24.48 -16.44 -5.05
N LYS A 77 -24.84 -17.69 -5.32
CA LYS A 77 -24.52 -18.38 -6.58
C LYS A 77 -25.16 -17.69 -7.78
N ASN A 78 -26.44 -17.32 -7.68
CA ASN A 78 -27.15 -16.62 -8.75
C ASN A 78 -26.55 -15.24 -9.00
N LYS A 79 -26.26 -14.47 -7.96
CA LYS A 79 -25.61 -13.15 -8.06
C LYS A 79 -24.22 -13.25 -8.67
N ASN A 80 -23.42 -14.24 -8.26
CA ASN A 80 -22.11 -14.50 -8.86
C ASN A 80 -22.20 -14.85 -10.36
N LYS A 81 -23.23 -15.60 -10.77
CA LYS A 81 -23.49 -15.86 -12.19
C LYS A 81 -23.82 -14.56 -12.94
N GLN A 82 -24.72 -13.74 -12.41
CA GLN A 82 -25.07 -12.44 -12.99
C GLN A 82 -23.87 -11.51 -13.11
N ILE A 83 -22.98 -11.48 -12.12
CA ILE A 83 -21.73 -10.70 -12.16
C ILE A 83 -20.85 -11.17 -13.32
N LYS A 84 -20.67 -12.47 -13.49
CA LYS A 84 -19.86 -13.03 -14.58
C LYS A 84 -20.45 -12.68 -15.95
N GLU A 85 -21.75 -12.86 -16.12
CA GLU A 85 -22.46 -12.54 -17.36
C GLU A 85 -22.41 -11.04 -17.68
N ALA A 86 -22.64 -10.17 -16.68
CA ALA A 86 -22.58 -8.73 -16.86
C ALA A 86 -21.16 -8.24 -17.18
N LYS A 87 -20.12 -8.84 -16.57
CA LYS A 87 -18.72 -8.55 -16.90
C LYS A 87 -18.39 -8.98 -18.32
N GLN A 88 -18.82 -10.17 -18.72
CA GLN A 88 -18.60 -10.66 -20.09
C GLN A 88 -19.30 -9.77 -21.11
N ALA A 89 -20.58 -9.45 -20.89
CA ALA A 89 -21.33 -8.55 -21.77
C ALA A 89 -20.70 -7.15 -21.87
N LEU A 90 -20.07 -6.66 -20.79
CA LEU A 90 -19.34 -5.40 -20.82
C LEU A 90 -18.06 -5.52 -21.67
N ILE A 91 -17.32 -6.63 -21.53
CA ILE A 91 -16.14 -6.91 -22.36
C ILE A 91 -16.54 -6.98 -23.83
N ASP A 92 -17.57 -7.75 -24.16
CA ASP A 92 -18.04 -7.94 -25.53
C ASP A 92 -18.43 -6.60 -26.16
N LYS A 93 -19.19 -5.76 -25.43
CA LYS A 93 -19.53 -4.40 -25.88
C LYS A 93 -18.31 -3.49 -26.05
N THR A 94 -17.30 -3.66 -25.21
CA THR A 94 -16.06 -2.87 -25.31
C THR A 94 -15.26 -3.30 -26.54
N VAL A 95 -15.20 -4.60 -26.83
CA VAL A 95 -14.57 -5.14 -28.05
C VAL A 95 -15.31 -4.63 -29.27
N GLU A 96 -16.64 -4.77 -29.31
CA GLU A 96 -17.48 -4.28 -30.41
C GLU A 96 -17.30 -2.77 -30.63
N ALA A 97 -17.25 -1.97 -29.56
CA ALA A 97 -17.01 -0.54 -29.67
C ALA A 97 -15.63 -0.21 -30.25
N ILE A 98 -14.58 -0.95 -29.87
CA ILE A 98 -13.22 -0.76 -30.41
C ILE A 98 -13.16 -1.15 -31.90
N GLU A 99 -13.83 -2.23 -32.28
CA GLU A 99 -13.85 -2.71 -33.66
C GLU A 99 -14.64 -1.80 -34.61
N ASN A 100 -15.58 -1.01 -34.07
CA ASN A 100 -16.47 -0.14 -34.85
C ASN A 100 -16.24 1.35 -34.57
N LEU A 101 -15.04 1.75 -34.14
CA LEU A 101 -14.70 3.16 -33.96
C LEU A 101 -14.76 3.92 -35.30
N SER A 102 -15.29 5.15 -35.26
CA SER A 102 -15.21 6.05 -36.41
C SER A 102 -13.81 6.65 -36.57
N ASP A 103 -13.50 7.15 -37.76
CA ASP A 103 -12.21 7.83 -38.01
C ASP A 103 -12.01 9.03 -37.08
N GLU A 104 -13.07 9.77 -36.76
CA GLU A 104 -13.03 10.87 -35.79
C GLU A 104 -12.69 10.40 -34.37
N GLU A 105 -13.27 9.28 -33.94
CA GLU A 105 -13.00 8.68 -32.63
C GLU A 105 -11.58 8.14 -32.55
N ILE A 106 -11.10 7.47 -33.60
CA ILE A 106 -9.71 6.99 -33.71
C ILE A 106 -8.74 8.17 -33.60
N SER A 107 -8.98 9.24 -34.36
CA SER A 107 -8.16 10.46 -34.32
C SER A 107 -8.11 11.07 -32.91
N LEU A 108 -9.26 11.15 -32.23
CA LEU A 108 -9.34 11.63 -30.85
C LEU A 108 -8.53 10.74 -29.88
N PHE A 109 -8.65 9.42 -29.99
CA PHE A 109 -7.89 8.49 -29.13
C PHE A 109 -6.39 8.58 -29.39
N LEU A 110 -5.97 8.71 -30.64
CA LEU A 110 -4.56 8.91 -30.99
C LEU A 110 -4.01 10.22 -30.44
N HIS A 111 -4.78 11.30 -30.51
CA HIS A 111 -4.41 12.58 -29.91
C HIS A 111 -4.19 12.43 -28.40
N LYS A 112 -5.17 11.86 -27.69
CA LYS A 112 -5.10 11.67 -26.23
C LYS A 112 -3.95 10.75 -25.82
N LYS A 113 -3.70 9.69 -26.59
CA LYS A 113 -2.68 8.70 -26.27
C LYS A 113 -1.27 9.20 -26.55
N TRP A 114 -1.07 9.94 -27.64
CA TRP A 114 0.27 10.28 -28.12
C TRP A 114 0.58 11.76 -27.98
N ILE A 115 -0.27 12.62 -28.54
CA ILE A 115 0.01 14.06 -28.61
C ILE A 115 0.01 14.67 -27.21
N ASP A 116 -1.00 14.39 -26.37
CA ASP A 116 -1.07 14.95 -25.01
C ASP A 116 0.15 14.56 -24.17
N HIS A 117 0.61 13.31 -24.30
CA HIS A 117 1.77 12.80 -23.56
C HIS A 117 3.07 13.43 -24.05
N ILE A 118 3.21 13.65 -25.36
CA ILE A 118 4.37 14.34 -25.95
C ILE A 118 4.40 15.80 -25.51
N ILE A 119 3.27 16.51 -25.57
CA ILE A 119 3.18 17.91 -25.12
C ILE A 119 3.56 18.01 -23.66
N LYS A 120 2.96 17.17 -22.80
CA LYS A 120 3.28 17.14 -21.37
C LYS A 120 4.77 16.87 -21.14
N GLY A 121 5.35 15.89 -21.85
CA GLY A 121 6.77 15.59 -21.75
C GLY A 121 7.66 16.78 -22.15
N ILE A 122 7.30 17.50 -23.22
CA ILE A 122 8.00 18.72 -23.65
C ILE A 122 7.92 19.80 -22.56
N ASP A 123 6.73 20.05 -22.01
CA ASP A 123 6.53 21.06 -20.97
C ASP A 123 7.34 20.73 -19.70
N GLU A 124 7.43 19.45 -19.35
CA GLU A 124 8.19 18.96 -18.19
C GLU A 124 9.72 19.10 -18.39
N THR A 125 10.22 19.09 -19.63
CA THR A 125 11.68 19.18 -19.88
C THR A 125 12.31 20.44 -19.29
N LEU A 126 11.66 21.60 -19.43
CA LEU A 126 12.20 22.85 -18.92
C LEU A 126 12.23 22.85 -17.39
N ALA A 127 11.19 22.31 -16.76
CA ALA A 127 11.11 22.20 -15.31
C ALA A 127 12.22 21.28 -14.75
N GLU A 128 12.49 20.15 -15.41
CA GLU A 128 13.58 19.23 -15.04
C GLU A 128 14.96 19.89 -15.17
N VAL A 129 15.20 20.62 -16.27
CA VAL A 129 16.46 21.34 -16.49
C VAL A 129 16.66 22.42 -15.42
N LEU A 130 15.62 23.21 -15.12
CA LEU A 130 15.68 24.25 -14.09
C LEU A 130 15.90 23.67 -12.70
N SER A 131 15.20 22.59 -12.34
CA SER A 131 15.39 21.89 -11.07
C SER A 131 16.80 21.34 -10.93
N THR A 132 17.34 20.73 -12.00
CA THR A 132 18.71 20.23 -12.04
C THR A 132 19.73 21.36 -11.86
N PHE A 133 19.51 22.49 -12.53
CA PHE A 133 20.37 23.67 -12.39
C PHE A 133 20.32 24.25 -10.98
N GLU A 134 19.12 24.43 -10.42
CA GLU A 134 18.91 24.91 -9.06
C GLU A 134 19.63 24.02 -8.05
N ASN A 135 19.49 22.69 -8.18
CA ASN A 135 20.16 21.74 -7.30
C ASN A 135 21.69 21.85 -7.38
N LYS A 136 22.26 22.04 -8.58
CA LYS A 136 23.69 22.27 -8.75
C LYS A 136 24.14 23.58 -8.10
N VAL A 137 23.38 24.66 -8.26
CA VAL A 137 23.68 25.96 -7.63
C VAL A 137 23.61 25.86 -6.11
N ARG A 138 22.58 25.20 -5.56
CA ARG A 138 22.45 24.95 -4.12
C ARG A 138 23.61 24.09 -3.59
N ALA A 139 24.01 23.05 -4.31
CA ALA A 139 25.15 22.22 -3.94
C ALA A 139 26.46 23.03 -3.91
N LEU A 140 26.66 23.90 -4.90
CA LEU A 140 27.83 24.79 -4.95
C LEU A 140 27.82 25.80 -3.80
N SER A 141 26.67 26.43 -3.54
CA SER A 141 26.48 27.34 -2.42
C SER A 141 26.80 26.66 -1.09
N LYS A 142 26.32 25.43 -0.86
CA LYS A 142 26.68 24.65 0.34
C LYS A 142 28.17 24.35 0.42
N LYS A 143 28.81 23.95 -0.69
CA LYS A 143 30.24 23.63 -0.73
C LYS A 143 31.12 24.82 -0.32
N TYR A 144 30.72 26.03 -0.69
CA TYR A 144 31.47 27.26 -0.43
C TYR A 144 30.81 28.16 0.63
N ALA A 145 29.89 27.61 1.44
CA ALA A 145 29.19 28.38 2.49
C ALA A 145 30.14 28.85 3.61
N ILE A 146 31.19 28.08 3.87
CA ILE A 146 32.24 28.44 4.82
C ILE A 146 33.36 29.10 4.03
N SER A 147 33.62 30.37 4.31
CA SER A 147 34.72 31.08 3.67
C SER A 147 36.06 30.54 4.17
N TYR A 148 37.08 30.60 3.31
CA TYR A 148 38.44 30.22 3.68
C TYR A 148 38.94 30.99 4.92
N LYS A 149 38.54 32.27 5.02
CA LYS A 149 38.84 33.11 6.18
C LYS A 149 38.22 32.56 7.47
N GLN A 150 36.94 32.20 7.45
CA GLN A 150 36.27 31.59 8.61
C GLN A 150 36.90 30.25 8.99
N LEU A 151 37.27 29.43 7.99
CA LEU A 151 37.93 28.15 8.26
C LEU A 151 39.28 28.33 8.96
N ASN A 152 40.06 29.34 8.55
CA ASN A 152 41.32 29.69 9.23
C ASN A 152 41.09 30.27 10.62
N GLU A 153 40.06 31.11 10.81
CA GLU A 153 39.69 31.65 12.12
C GLU A 153 39.27 30.53 13.09
N ASP A 154 38.47 29.57 12.63
CA ASP A 154 38.05 28.40 13.42
C ASP A 154 39.23 27.46 13.73
N LEU A 155 40.15 27.28 12.78
CA LEU A 155 41.39 26.54 12.98
C LEU A 155 42.25 27.20 14.06
N GLU A 156 42.49 28.50 13.95
CA GLU A 156 43.30 29.25 14.92
C GLU A 156 42.67 29.23 16.32
N LYS A 157 41.34 29.38 16.40
CA LYS A 157 40.59 29.28 17.65
C LYS A 157 40.72 27.88 18.27
N SER A 158 40.59 26.83 17.46
CA SER A 158 40.73 25.44 17.92
C SER A 158 42.15 25.13 18.38
N GLN A 159 43.16 25.60 17.65
CA GLN A 159 44.58 25.47 18.01
C GLN A 159 44.90 26.21 19.33
N LYS A 160 44.39 27.42 19.52
CA LYS A 160 44.54 28.15 20.79
C LYS A 160 43.85 27.43 21.94
N GLY A 161 42.64 26.90 21.72
CA GLY A 161 41.94 26.09 22.72
C GLY A 161 42.72 24.83 23.12
N LEU A 162 43.25 24.09 22.13
CA LEU A 162 44.09 22.92 22.37
C LEU A 162 45.39 23.28 23.12
N SER A 163 46.04 24.38 22.72
CA SER A 163 47.22 24.90 23.41
C SER A 163 46.94 25.26 24.86
N GLY A 164 45.76 25.84 25.15
CA GLY A 164 45.33 26.13 26.51
C GLY A 164 45.16 24.86 27.35
N LEU A 165 44.43 23.88 26.82
CA LEU A 165 44.21 22.59 27.50
C LEU A 165 45.51 21.84 27.77
N ILE A 166 46.47 21.88 26.85
CA ILE A 166 47.79 21.25 27.05
C ILE A 166 48.62 22.01 28.09
N GLY A 167 48.49 23.35 28.16
CA GLY A 167 49.10 24.15 29.22
C GLY A 167 48.55 23.86 30.62
N GLU A 168 47.34 23.31 30.71
CA GLU A 168 46.71 22.88 31.96
C GLU A 168 47.07 21.43 32.35
N LEU A 169 47.67 20.64 31.44
CA LEU A 169 48.09 19.27 31.72
C LEU A 169 49.36 19.25 32.58
N THR A 170 49.31 18.47 33.66
CA THR A 170 50.47 18.17 34.51
C THR A 170 50.80 16.69 34.43
N GLY A 171 52.07 16.33 34.26
CA GLY A 171 52.48 14.95 34.08
C GLY A 171 54.00 14.80 33.89
N ASP A 172 54.41 13.70 33.27
CA ASP A 172 55.81 13.44 32.92
C ASP A 172 56.38 14.58 32.04
N GLU A 173 57.55 15.09 32.44
CA GLU A 173 58.17 16.30 31.87
C GLU A 173 58.46 16.14 30.37
N PHE A 174 58.96 14.98 29.96
CA PHE A 174 59.26 14.69 28.56
C PHE A 174 58.00 14.62 27.70
N THR A 175 56.91 14.08 28.27
CA THR A 175 55.60 14.01 27.60
C THR A 175 55.00 15.41 27.38
N ILE A 176 55.04 16.28 28.40
CA ILE A 176 54.55 17.66 28.31
C ILE A 176 55.40 18.49 27.33
N LEU A 177 56.72 18.30 27.32
CA LEU A 177 57.62 18.93 26.35
C LEU A 177 57.29 18.50 24.91
N GLY A 178 57.10 17.20 24.67
CA GLY A 178 56.73 16.68 23.35
C GLY A 178 55.39 17.23 22.84
N LEU A 179 54.39 17.36 23.72
CA LEU A 179 53.10 17.95 23.38
C LEU A 179 53.20 19.44 23.04
N ASN A 180 54.05 20.20 23.75
CA ASN A 180 54.29 21.61 23.45
C ASN A 180 55.03 21.83 22.12
N GLU A 181 56.00 20.98 21.79
CA GLU A 181 56.71 21.02 20.50
C GLU A 181 55.75 20.70 19.34
N LEU A 182 54.86 19.72 19.49
CA LEU A 182 53.90 19.34 18.45
C LEU A 182 52.89 20.47 18.13
N ILE A 183 52.53 21.30 19.10
CA ILE A 183 51.62 22.45 18.88
C ILE A 183 52.38 23.66 18.31
N ASN A 184 53.60 23.91 18.76
CA ASN A 184 54.36 25.09 18.38
C ASN A 184 55.14 24.92 17.07
N GLY A 185 55.50 23.68 16.70
CA GLY A 185 56.25 23.37 15.47
C GLY A 185 55.46 23.48 14.16
N GLY A 186 54.13 23.69 14.22
CA GLY A 186 53.29 23.93 13.04
C GLY A 186 53.15 25.40 12.64
N LYS A 187 53.93 26.31 13.23
CA LYS A 187 53.87 27.78 13.01
C LYS A 187 54.93 28.33 12.04
N GLU A 188 55.71 27.47 11.37
CA GLU A 188 56.54 27.84 10.20
C GLU A 188 55.77 27.62 8.90
#